data_AF-A0A951K6C5-F1
#
_entry.id   AF-A0A951K6C5-F1
#
_cell.length_a   1.000
_cell.length_b   1.000
_cell.length_c   1.000
_cell.angle_alpha   90.00
_cell.angle_beta   90.00
_cell.angle_gamma   90.00
#
_symmetry.space_group_name_H-M   'P 1'
#
loop_
_entity.id
_entity.type
_entity.pdbx_description
1 polymer ?
#
loop_
_entity_poly.entity_id
_entity_poly.type
_entity_poly.pdbx_seq_one_letter_code
_entity_poly.pdbx_strand_id
1 'polypeptide(L)'
;MSDRWVCLDVGETLIDETRIWSIWADELGVPRLTFLAALGAVIARGGEHRDVFPMFGADDWPLRLPSVEATYGGFRAEDLYPDALPALEALRQDHRLAIIAN
;
A
#
# COMPACT_ATOMS: atom_id res chain seq x y z
N MET A 1 7.09 30.52 -6.85
CA MET A 1 7.10 29.12 -6.37
C MET A 1 7.88 29.09 -5.05
N SER A 2 7.32 28.47 -4.03
CA SER A 2 7.91 28.32 -2.69
C SER A 2 9.14 27.40 -2.72
N ASP A 3 10.15 27.69 -1.89
CA ASP A 3 11.29 26.80 -1.65
C ASP A 3 10.95 25.61 -0.73
N ARG A 4 9.69 25.55 -0.24
CA ARG A 4 9.21 24.48 0.64
C ARG A 4 8.74 23.29 -0.17
N TRP A 5 9.14 22.11 0.29
CA TRP A 5 8.74 20.82 -0.25
C TRP A 5 7.68 20.17 0.63
N VAL A 6 6.77 19.45 -0.01
CA VAL A 6 5.89 18.47 0.64
C VAL A 6 6.17 17.12 0.00
N CYS A 7 6.57 16.15 0.83
CA CYS A 7 6.79 14.77 0.42
C CYS A 7 5.61 13.94 0.92
N LEU A 8 4.96 13.22 0.01
CA LEU A 8 3.83 12.32 0.32
C LEU A 8 4.26 10.89 0.06
N ASP A 9 3.87 9.99 0.96
CA ASP A 9 3.97 8.56 0.73
C ASP A 9 2.91 8.11 -0.31
N VAL A 10 3.06 6.89 -0.83
CA VAL A 10 2.07 6.27 -1.73
C VAL A 10 1.06 5.46 -0.94
N GLY A 11 1.51 4.40 -0.26
CA GLY A 11 0.65 3.42 0.40
C GLY A 11 -0.05 4.00 1.62
N GLU A 12 -1.35 3.76 1.74
CA GLU A 12 -2.21 4.25 2.83
C GLU A 12 -2.10 5.78 3.06
N THR A 13 -1.72 6.52 2.02
CA THR A 13 -1.62 7.99 1.99
C THR A 13 -2.26 8.56 0.74
N LEU A 14 -1.77 8.17 -0.44
CA LEU A 14 -2.38 8.52 -1.71
C LEU A 14 -3.24 7.37 -2.23
N ILE A 15 -2.81 6.14 -1.98
CA ILE A 15 -3.42 4.92 -2.47
C ILE A 15 -3.96 4.09 -1.30
N ASP A 16 -5.21 3.64 -1.41
CA ASP A 16 -5.79 2.56 -0.62
C ASP A 16 -5.25 1.21 -1.12
N GLU A 17 -4.38 0.59 -0.33
CA GLU A 17 -3.74 -0.68 -0.68
C GLU A 17 -4.59 -1.89 -0.25
N THR A 18 -5.81 -1.68 0.23
CA THR A 18 -6.73 -2.76 0.65
C THR A 18 -6.86 -3.83 -0.45
N ARG A 19 -6.85 -3.44 -1.73
CA ARG A 19 -6.98 -4.37 -2.85
C ARG A 19 -5.79 -5.31 -2.98
N ILE A 20 -4.55 -4.81 -2.96
CA ILE A 20 -3.35 -5.67 -3.06
C ILE A 20 -3.24 -6.58 -1.85
N TRP A 21 -3.51 -6.07 -0.65
CA TRP A 21 -3.45 -6.86 0.58
C TRP A 21 -4.58 -7.90 0.67
N SER A 22 -5.76 -7.61 0.12
CA SER A 22 -6.85 -8.57 -0.01
C SER A 22 -6.52 -9.70 -0.99
N ILE A 23 -5.84 -9.40 -2.11
CA ILE A 23 -5.39 -10.41 -3.07
C ILE A 23 -4.36 -11.33 -2.42
N TRP A 24 -3.41 -10.78 -1.65
CA TRP A 24 -2.49 -11.60 -0.86
C TRP A 24 -3.21 -12.50 0.13
N ALA A 25 -4.19 -11.98 0.86
CA ALA A 25 -4.98 -12.80 1.78
C ALA A 25 -5.70 -13.95 1.06
N ASP A 26 -6.30 -13.68 -0.10
CA ASP A 26 -6.97 -14.69 -0.93
C ASP A 26 -5.98 -15.74 -1.48
N GLU A 27 -4.80 -15.33 -1.97
CA GLU A 27 -3.72 -16.20 -2.45
C GLU A 27 -3.17 -17.12 -1.36
N LEU A 28 -3.15 -16.65 -0.10
CA LEU A 28 -2.74 -17.45 1.06
C LEU A 28 -3.87 -18.31 1.63
N GLY A 29 -5.12 -18.12 1.18
CA GLY A 29 -6.30 -18.77 1.76
C GLY A 29 -6.62 -18.30 3.19
N VAL A 30 -6.19 -17.10 3.56
CA VAL A 30 -6.40 -16.51 4.89
C VAL A 30 -7.59 -15.54 4.83
N PRO A 31 -8.50 -15.52 5.82
CA PRO A 31 -9.56 -14.51 5.84
C PRO A 31 -8.99 -13.10 5.78
N ARG A 32 -9.50 -12.26 4.88
CA ARG A 32 -9.01 -10.88 4.67
C ARG A 32 -8.93 -10.07 5.97
N LEU A 33 -9.95 -10.17 6.84
CA LEU A 33 -9.95 -9.52 8.15
C LEU A 33 -8.75 -9.94 9.00
N THR A 34 -8.43 -11.24 9.03
CA THR A 34 -7.30 -11.78 9.79
C THR A 34 -5.96 -11.31 9.21
N PHE A 35 -5.81 -11.36 7.89
CA PHE A 35 -4.59 -10.92 7.22
C PHE A 35 -4.35 -9.41 7.44
N LEU A 36 -5.36 -8.57 7.19
CA LEU A 36 -5.26 -7.12 7.37
C LEU A 36 -5.00 -6.73 8.83
N ALA A 37 -5.61 -7.44 9.80
CA ALA A 37 -5.32 -7.23 11.21
C ALA A 37 -3.87 -7.57 11.57
N ALA A 38 -3.33 -8.67 11.03
CA ALA A 38 -1.93 -9.05 11.24
C ALA A 38 -0.97 -8.05 10.59
N LEU A 39 -1.25 -7.63 9.36
CA LEU A 39 -0.49 -6.61 8.63
C LEU A 39 -0.45 -5.29 9.42
N GLY A 40 -1.61 -4.81 9.86
CA GLY A 40 -1.71 -3.61 10.69
C GLY A 40 -0.92 -3.75 12.00
N ALA A 41 -0.92 -4.93 12.62
CA ALA A 41 -0.14 -5.18 13.83
C ALA A 41 1.38 -5.19 13.57
N VAL A 42 1.84 -5.68 12.42
CA VAL A 42 3.24 -5.61 11.98
C VAL A 42 3.67 -4.16 11.82
N ILE A 43 2.92 -3.38 11.04
CA ILE A 43 3.21 -1.96 10.76
C ILE A 43 3.19 -1.14 12.06
N ALA A 44 2.21 -1.36 12.94
CA ALA A 44 2.10 -0.65 14.21
C ALA A 44 3.30 -0.88 15.15
N ARG A 45 4.08 -1.95 14.96
CA ARG A 45 5.32 -2.23 15.70
C ARG A 45 6.57 -1.73 14.98
N GLY A 46 6.43 -1.06 13.85
CA GLY A 46 7.54 -0.60 13.01
C GLY A 46 8.20 -1.71 12.18
N GLY A 47 7.49 -2.82 11.95
CA GLY A 47 7.93 -3.89 11.05
C GLY A 47 7.71 -3.54 9.57
N GLU A 48 8.28 -4.34 8.69
CA GLU A 48 8.11 -4.22 7.25
C GLU A 48 6.89 -5.04 6.80
N HIS A 49 6.17 -4.60 5.77
CA HIS A 49 4.89 -5.21 5.37
C HIS A 49 5.00 -6.72 5.07
N ARG A 50 6.14 -7.19 4.56
CA ARG A 50 6.45 -8.59 4.25
C ARG A 50 6.66 -9.43 5.51
N ASP A 51 6.89 -8.81 6.68
CA ASP A 51 6.97 -9.53 7.96
C ASP A 51 5.62 -10.15 8.35
N VAL A 52 4.53 -9.82 7.66
CA VAL A 52 3.22 -10.47 7.84
C VAL A 52 3.21 -11.92 7.33
N PHE A 53 3.98 -12.25 6.29
CA PHE A 53 3.90 -13.57 5.63
C PHE A 53 4.33 -14.73 6.55
N PRO A 54 5.45 -14.64 7.29
CA PRO A 54 5.85 -15.70 8.22
C PRO A 54 4.82 -15.96 9.33
N MET A 55 3.98 -14.98 9.69
CA MET A 55 2.90 -15.17 10.68
C MET A 55 1.85 -16.18 10.23
N PHE A 56 1.74 -16.43 8.92
CA PHE A 56 0.83 -17.40 8.32
C PHE A 56 1.57 -18.63 7.76
N GLY A 57 2.86 -18.81 8.08
CA GLY A 57 3.69 -19.89 7.54
C GLY A 57 3.96 -19.76 6.04
N ALA A 58 3.88 -18.54 5.49
CA ALA A 58 4.03 -18.25 4.07
C ALA A 58 5.43 -17.69 3.73
N ASP A 59 6.49 -18.34 4.21
CA ASP A 59 7.88 -17.96 3.88
C ASP A 59 8.18 -18.07 2.36
N ASP A 60 7.34 -18.81 1.63
CA ASP A 60 7.37 -19.00 0.19
C ASP A 60 6.67 -17.88 -0.60
N TRP A 61 6.20 -16.81 0.06
CA TRP A 61 5.48 -15.71 -0.60
C TRP A 61 6.15 -15.17 -1.88
N PRO A 62 7.50 -15.08 -2.01
CA PRO A 62 8.12 -14.58 -3.25
C PRO A 62 7.80 -15.45 -4.47
N LEU A 63 7.55 -16.75 -4.28
CA LEU A 63 7.19 -17.68 -5.35
C LEU A 63 5.76 -17.45 -5.86
N ARG A 64 4.90 -16.82 -5.05
CA ARG A 64 3.50 -16.52 -5.39
C ARG A 64 3.32 -15.15 -6.02
N LEU A 65 4.34 -14.29 -5.92
CA LEU A 65 4.33 -12.92 -6.45
C LEU A 65 3.86 -12.84 -7.91
N PRO A 66 4.28 -13.72 -8.86
CA PRO A 66 3.80 -13.64 -10.24
C PRO A 66 2.27 -13.87 -10.39
N SER A 67 1.68 -14.75 -9.56
CA SER A 67 0.24 -14.98 -9.53
C SER A 67 -0.50 -13.75 -9.01
N VAL A 68 -0.02 -13.21 -7.89
CA VAL A 68 -0.57 -11.99 -7.27
C VAL A 68 -0.47 -10.79 -8.21
N GLU A 69 0.66 -10.57 -8.86
CA GLU A 69 0.85 -9.48 -9.83
C GLU A 69 -0.09 -9.61 -11.02
N ALA A 70 -0.28 -10.83 -11.54
CA ALA A 70 -1.21 -11.09 -12.63
C ALA A 70 -2.66 -10.78 -12.25
N THR A 71 -3.07 -11.08 -11.01
CA THR A 71 -4.40 -10.73 -10.49
C THR A 71 -4.51 -9.24 -10.16
N TYR A 72 -3.46 -8.66 -9.59
CA TYR A 72 -3.43 -7.27 -9.14
C TYR A 72 -3.47 -6.30 -10.32
N GLY A 73 -2.66 -6.54 -11.34
CA GLY A 73 -2.59 -5.68 -12.53
C GLY A 73 -2.12 -4.25 -12.25
N GLY A 74 -1.44 -4.01 -11.13
CA GLY A 74 -0.92 -2.69 -10.73
C GLY A 74 -1.97 -1.75 -10.15
N PHE A 75 -1.51 -0.55 -9.77
CA PHE A 75 -2.37 0.53 -9.28
C PHE A 75 -3.33 1.03 -10.35
N ARG A 76 -4.54 1.40 -9.93
CA ARG A 76 -5.59 1.98 -10.76
C ARG A 76 -6.06 3.31 -10.15
N ALA A 77 -6.78 4.10 -10.95
CA ALA A 77 -7.31 5.37 -10.48
C ALA A 77 -8.30 5.19 -9.33
N GLU A 78 -9.01 4.07 -9.28
CA GLU A 78 -9.97 3.75 -8.22
C GLU A 78 -9.30 3.41 -6.88
N ASP A 79 -8.00 3.14 -6.88
CA ASP A 79 -7.26 2.91 -5.63
C ASP A 79 -6.82 4.23 -4.98
N LEU A 80 -7.01 5.39 -5.63
CA LEU A 80 -6.73 6.68 -4.99
C LEU A 80 -7.76 6.98 -3.90
N TYR A 81 -7.31 7.51 -2.76
CA TYR A 81 -8.25 8.12 -1.81
C TYR A 81 -9.01 9.27 -2.48
N PRO A 82 -10.28 9.49 -2.13
CA PRO A 82 -11.12 10.50 -2.79
C PRO A 82 -10.54 11.92 -2.81
N ASP A 83 -9.71 12.26 -1.82
CA ASP A 83 -9.07 13.56 -1.64
C ASP A 83 -7.61 13.61 -2.12
N ALA A 84 -7.02 12.50 -2.58
CA ALA A 84 -5.63 12.44 -3.01
C ALA A 84 -5.32 13.45 -4.15
N LEU A 85 -6.10 13.42 -5.23
CA LEU A 85 -5.89 14.36 -6.35
C LEU A 85 -6.23 15.81 -6.00
N PRO A 86 -7.38 16.12 -5.36
CA PRO A 86 -7.65 17.47 -4.87
C PRO A 86 -6.57 18.05 -3.96
N ALA A 87 -6.04 17.25 -3.02
CA ALA A 87 -4.98 17.67 -2.11
C ALA A 87 -3.68 17.96 -2.86
N LEU A 88 -3.29 17.07 -3.78
CA LEU A 88 -2.11 17.29 -4.62
C LEU A 88 -2.23 18.57 -5.45
N GLU A 89 -3.39 18.84 -6.04
CA GLU A 89 -3.60 20.06 -6.84
C GLU A 89 -3.51 21.34 -6.01
N ALA A 90 -4.11 21.34 -4.81
CA ALA A 90 -4.03 22.45 -3.88
C ALA A 90 -2.59 22.71 -3.42
N LEU A 91 -1.84 21.66 -3.09
CA LEU A 91 -0.47 21.80 -2.61
C LEU A 91 0.49 22.33 -3.70
N ARG A 92 0.30 21.92 -4.96
CA ARG A 92 1.14 22.36 -6.10
C ARG A 92 1.06 23.87 -6.38
N GLN A 93 0.02 24.55 -5.92
CA GLN A 93 -0.09 26.01 -6.09
C GLN A 93 1.05 26.74 -5.38
N ASP A 94 1.42 26.29 -4.18
CA ASP A 94 2.35 26.97 -3.28
C ASP A 94 3.49 26.09 -2.75
N HIS A 95 3.64 24.84 -3.20
CA HIS A 95 4.70 23.92 -2.76
C HIS A 95 5.29 23.12 -3.93
N ARG A 96 6.55 22.70 -3.77
CA ARG A 96 7.14 21.65 -4.60
C ARG A 96 6.73 20.30 -4.03
N LEU A 97 6.31 19.37 -4.89
CA LEU A 97 5.86 18.04 -4.46
C LEU A 97 6.88 16.96 -4.79
N ALA A 98 7.03 16.02 -3.87
CA ALA A 98 7.67 14.73 -4.10
C ALA A 98 6.71 13.61 -3.67
N ILE A 99 6.70 12.51 -4.42
CA ILE A 99 6.02 11.28 -4.06
C ILE A 99 7.11 10.25 -3.77
N ILE A 100 7.00 9.57 -2.63
CA ILE A 100 7.99 8.59 -2.15
C ILE A 100 7.25 7.26 -1.96
N ALA A 101 7.89 6.16 -2.37
CA ALA A 101 7.42 4.79 -2.18
C ALA A 101 8.61 3.90 -1.80
N ASN A 102 8.33 2.73 -1.21
CA ASN A 102 9.32 1.75 -0.76
C ASN A 102 9.40 0.53 -1.70
#